data_AF-A0A7Y2F8E0-F1
#
_entry.id   AF-A0A7Y2F8E0-F1
#
_cell.length_a   1.000
_cell.length_b   1.000
_cell.length_c   1.000
_cell.angle_alpha   90.00
_cell.angle_beta   90.00
_cell.angle_gamma   90.00
#
_symmetry.space_group_name_H-M   'P 1'
#
loop_
_entity.id
_entity.type
_entity.pdbx_description
1 polymer ?
#
loop_
_entity_poly.entity_id
_entity_poly.type
_entity_poly.pdbx_seq_one_letter_code
_entity_poly.pdbx_strand_id
1 'polypeptide(L)'
;MNEAKKTGLFWVVAAVVLVATTIVTWPKSAVDDSETLGTLINEPLFSTFKDPLSVASMKIVTFDEEQGKLANFEVSKDPETGDWTIITRKGYPADAVEQMKNAANALVDLKVLDIVPCTREDHDDLGVVEPKMEDLSVGDEGVGRLVTFRDASKNIVASLIIGDRVKDNEEQLYVRIPGQDPVYVVALDDAPLTTKFQDWIEDDLLKLSSIDIDQM
;
A
#
# COMPACT_ATOMS: atom_id res chain seq x y z
N MET A 1 29.10 20.13 -43.67
CA MET A 1 29.27 19.47 -42.35
C MET A 1 30.15 18.25 -42.56
N ASN A 2 31.26 18.12 -41.82
CA ASN A 2 32.23 17.04 -42.03
C ASN A 2 31.70 15.72 -41.45
N GLU A 3 31.68 14.64 -42.22
CA GLU A 3 31.08 13.34 -41.86
C GLU A 3 31.68 12.75 -40.57
N ALA A 4 32.97 12.97 -40.32
CA ALA A 4 33.63 12.57 -39.07
C ALA A 4 32.98 13.16 -37.80
N LYS A 5 32.37 14.35 -37.88
CA LYS A 5 31.66 14.96 -36.75
C LYS A 5 30.30 14.31 -36.50
N LYS A 6 29.68 13.73 -37.53
CA LYS A 6 28.42 12.98 -37.39
C LYS A 6 28.70 11.60 -36.77
N THR A 7 29.74 10.91 -37.23
CA THR A 7 30.14 9.60 -36.67
C THR A 7 30.54 9.70 -35.21
N GLY A 8 31.29 10.74 -34.82
CA GLY A 8 31.63 10.98 -33.41
C GLY A 8 30.41 11.19 -32.50
N LEU A 9 29.38 11.88 -33.00
CA LEU A 9 28.15 12.13 -32.24
C LEU A 9 27.35 10.84 -32.02
N PHE A 10 27.28 9.95 -33.00
CA PHE A 10 26.58 8.66 -32.86
C PHE A 10 27.23 7.75 -31.81
N TRP A 11 28.57 7.71 -31.74
CA TRP A 11 29.27 6.92 -30.73
C TRP A 11 29.05 7.42 -29.30
N VAL A 12 28.99 8.75 -29.11
CA VAL A 12 28.67 9.34 -27.81
C VAL A 12 27.25 9.00 -27.37
N VAL A 13 26.28 9.13 -28.29
CA VAL A 13 24.88 8.77 -27.99
C VAL A 13 24.75 7.28 -27.68
N ALA A 14 25.41 6.40 -28.44
CA ALA A 14 25.38 4.96 -28.20
C ALA A 14 25.99 4.58 -26.84
N ALA A 15 27.09 5.22 -26.43
CA ALA A 15 27.70 5.00 -25.13
C ALA A 15 26.80 5.46 -23.97
N VAL A 16 26.12 6.60 -24.12
CA VAL A 16 25.17 7.11 -23.11
C VAL A 16 23.96 6.18 -22.99
N VAL A 17 23.43 5.70 -24.12
CA VAL A 17 22.31 4.75 -24.12
C VAL A 17 22.72 3.42 -23.48
N LEU A 18 23.91 2.89 -23.79
CA LEU A 18 24.41 1.66 -23.17
C LEU A 18 24.53 1.79 -21.64
N VAL A 19 25.15 2.87 -21.15
CA VAL A 19 25.25 3.11 -19.70
C VAL A 19 23.87 3.23 -19.06
N ALA A 20 22.95 3.98 -19.66
CA ALA A 20 21.58 4.11 -19.16
C ALA A 20 20.86 2.75 -19.10
N THR A 21 21.00 1.91 -20.13
CA THR A 21 20.41 0.57 -20.13
C THR A 21 21.02 -0.34 -19.07
N THR A 22 22.33 -0.30 -18.85
CA THR A 22 22.98 -1.14 -17.82
C THR A 22 22.56 -0.82 -16.40
N ILE A 23 22.19 0.43 -16.11
CA ILE A 23 21.65 0.83 -14.79
C ILE A 23 20.21 0.35 -14.62
N VAL A 24 19.40 0.38 -15.68
CA VAL A 24 18.00 -0.05 -15.65
C VAL A 24 17.87 -1.57 -15.61
N THR A 25 18.76 -2.30 -16.29
CA THR A 25 18.73 -3.77 -16.37
C THR A 25 19.66 -4.46 -15.40
N TRP A 26 20.25 -3.76 -14.43
CA TRP A 26 21.09 -4.41 -13.44
C TRP A 26 20.22 -5.38 -12.63
N PRO A 27 20.45 -6.70 -12.70
CA PRO A 27 19.74 -7.62 -11.83
C PRO A 27 20.06 -7.21 -10.40
N LYS A 28 19.04 -6.81 -9.63
CA LYS A 28 19.15 -6.79 -8.18
C LYS A 28 19.42 -8.23 -7.81
N SER A 29 20.66 -8.55 -7.47
CA SER A 29 21.01 -9.86 -6.94
C SER A 29 20.02 -10.16 -5.82
N ALA A 30 19.34 -11.30 -5.91
CA ALA A 30 18.80 -11.95 -4.72
C ALA A 30 20.03 -12.14 -3.82
N VAL A 31 20.15 -11.27 -2.83
CA VAL A 31 21.13 -11.44 -1.77
C VAL A 31 20.74 -12.75 -1.09
N ASP A 32 21.73 -13.49 -0.60
CA ASP A 32 21.50 -14.70 0.18
C ASP A 32 20.83 -14.26 1.49
N ASP A 33 19.51 -14.08 1.43
CA ASP A 33 18.73 -13.17 2.28
C ASP A 33 18.39 -13.79 3.63
N SER A 34 18.61 -15.09 3.84
CA SER A 34 18.14 -15.77 5.06
C SER A 34 18.81 -15.23 6.35
N GLU A 35 20.11 -14.94 6.33
CA GLU A 35 20.83 -14.41 7.50
C GLU A 35 20.53 -12.93 7.75
N THR A 36 20.32 -12.12 6.70
CA THR A 36 19.97 -10.69 6.82
C THR A 36 18.51 -10.50 7.19
N LEU A 37 17.61 -11.30 6.66
CA LEU A 37 16.19 -11.29 7.00
C LEU A 37 15.96 -11.68 8.46
N GLY A 38 16.71 -12.65 8.99
CA GLY A 38 16.63 -13.02 10.41
C GLY A 38 16.88 -11.85 11.37
N THR A 39 17.64 -10.82 10.94
CA THR A 39 17.86 -9.59 11.74
C THR A 39 16.65 -8.67 11.81
N LEU A 40 15.64 -8.88 10.96
CA LEU A 40 14.39 -8.10 10.97
C LEU A 40 13.40 -8.58 12.02
N ILE A 41 13.59 -9.77 12.60
CA ILE A 41 12.70 -10.30 13.63
C ILE A 41 12.76 -9.40 14.88
N ASN A 42 11.59 -9.01 15.36
CA ASN A 42 11.32 -7.99 16.39
C ASN A 42 11.61 -6.54 15.99
N GLU A 43 12.04 -6.28 14.77
CA GLU A 43 12.20 -4.92 14.25
C GLU A 43 10.91 -4.42 13.57
N PRO A 44 10.66 -3.09 13.56
CA PRO A 44 9.55 -2.52 12.82
C PRO A 44 9.69 -2.77 11.31
N LEU A 45 8.65 -3.32 10.70
CA LEU A 45 8.58 -3.60 9.26
C LEU A 45 8.79 -2.32 8.42
N PHE A 46 8.31 -1.19 8.91
CA PHE A 46 8.48 0.13 8.30
C PHE A 46 9.37 1.03 9.17
N SER A 47 10.69 0.84 9.07
CA SER A 47 11.66 1.55 9.92
C SER A 47 11.65 3.08 9.78
N THR A 48 11.20 3.61 8.64
CA THR A 48 11.13 5.07 8.38
C THR A 48 9.77 5.67 8.75
N PHE A 49 8.73 4.86 8.92
CA PHE A 49 7.39 5.34 9.23
C PHE A 49 7.19 5.44 10.75
N LYS A 50 7.40 6.65 11.29
CA LYS A 50 7.37 6.90 12.75
C LYS A 50 6.26 7.83 13.21
N ASP A 51 5.74 8.67 12.32
CA ASP A 51 4.70 9.63 12.64
C ASP A 51 3.41 9.26 11.89
N PRO A 52 2.37 8.74 12.56
CA PRO A 52 1.09 8.41 11.93
C PRO A 52 0.37 9.66 11.37
N LEU A 53 0.65 10.85 11.91
CA LEU A 53 0.04 12.11 11.49
C LEU A 53 0.68 12.70 10.23
N SER A 54 1.81 12.13 9.78
CA SER A 54 2.46 12.52 8.52
C SER A 54 1.69 12.06 7.28
N VAL A 55 0.74 11.14 7.46
CA VAL A 55 -0.09 10.58 6.38
C VAL A 55 -1.11 11.61 5.90
N ALA A 56 -1.17 11.78 4.58
CA ALA A 56 -2.16 12.63 3.90
C ALA A 56 -3.11 11.83 3.00
N SER A 57 -2.84 10.55 2.73
CA SER A 57 -3.78 9.68 2.03
C SER A 57 -3.58 8.22 2.37
N MET A 58 -4.66 7.44 2.24
CA MET A 58 -4.65 5.99 2.29
C MET A 58 -5.41 5.45 1.09
N LYS A 59 -4.82 4.46 0.44
CA LYS A 59 -5.44 3.69 -0.64
C LYS A 59 -5.46 2.22 -0.26
N ILE A 60 -6.61 1.58 -0.45
CA ILE A 60 -6.79 0.15 -0.30
C ILE A 60 -7.22 -0.43 -1.65
N VAL A 61 -6.55 -1.50 -2.06
CA VAL A 61 -6.88 -2.28 -3.26
C VAL A 61 -7.19 -3.71 -2.82
N THR A 62 -8.35 -4.20 -3.22
CA THR A 62 -8.77 -5.60 -3.01
C THR A 62 -9.14 -6.21 -4.35
N PHE A 63 -9.10 -7.53 -4.42
CA PHE A 63 -9.53 -8.28 -5.59
C PHE A 63 -10.78 -9.08 -5.24
N ASP A 64 -11.77 -9.03 -6.13
CA ASP A 64 -12.94 -9.89 -6.12
C ASP A 64 -12.63 -11.09 -7.03
N GLU A 65 -12.31 -12.23 -6.42
CA GLU A 65 -11.89 -13.45 -7.11
C GLU A 65 -13.01 -14.01 -8.01
N GLU A 66 -14.27 -13.92 -7.57
CA GLU A 66 -15.44 -14.38 -8.31
C GLU A 66 -15.64 -13.58 -9.60
N GLN A 67 -15.43 -12.25 -9.52
CA GLN A 67 -15.63 -11.35 -10.65
C GLN A 67 -14.35 -11.08 -11.46
N GLY A 68 -13.19 -11.45 -10.92
CA GLY A 68 -11.88 -11.09 -11.44
C GLY A 68 -11.67 -9.57 -11.53
N LYS A 69 -12.09 -8.81 -10.51
CA LYS A 69 -12.06 -7.33 -10.55
C LYS A 69 -11.36 -6.74 -9.34
N LEU A 70 -10.60 -5.68 -9.59
CA LEU A 70 -10.07 -4.85 -8.52
C LEU A 70 -11.12 -3.86 -8.02
N ALA A 71 -11.30 -3.82 -6.71
CA ALA A 71 -11.97 -2.73 -6.02
C ALA A 71 -10.92 -1.81 -5.38
N ASN A 72 -11.15 -0.51 -5.46
CA ASN A 72 -10.28 0.49 -4.87
C ASN A 72 -11.09 1.34 -3.89
N PHE A 73 -10.50 1.64 -2.75
CA PHE A 73 -10.96 2.66 -1.82
C PHE A 73 -9.80 3.64 -1.60
N GLU A 74 -10.08 4.94 -1.65
CA GLU A 74 -9.06 5.97 -1.45
C GLU A 74 -9.68 7.16 -0.75
N VAL A 75 -8.97 7.60 0.29
CA VAL A 75 -9.28 8.77 1.11
C VAL A 75 -8.03 9.63 1.17
N SER A 76 -8.20 10.93 0.94
CA SER A 76 -7.10 11.89 0.85
C SER A 76 -7.48 13.20 1.51
N LYS A 77 -6.49 13.81 2.15
CA LYS A 77 -6.56 15.18 2.64
C LYS A 77 -6.33 16.15 1.51
N ASP A 78 -7.19 17.15 1.39
CA ASP A 78 -7.00 18.28 0.49
C ASP A 78 -5.87 19.16 1.03
N PRO A 79 -4.82 19.46 0.25
CA PRO A 79 -3.70 20.27 0.71
C PRO A 79 -4.01 21.77 0.86
N GLU A 80 -5.06 22.27 0.20
CA GLU A 80 -5.48 23.67 0.26
C GLU A 80 -6.44 23.92 1.42
N THR A 81 -7.46 23.06 1.59
CA THR A 81 -8.47 23.24 2.64
C THR A 81 -8.14 22.49 3.93
N GLY A 82 -7.37 21.40 3.84
CA GLY A 82 -7.09 20.51 4.95
C GLY A 82 -8.21 19.50 5.24
N ASP A 83 -9.28 19.49 4.45
CA ASP A 83 -10.42 18.59 4.62
C ASP A 83 -10.11 17.20 4.06
N TRP A 84 -10.69 16.16 4.66
CA TRP A 84 -10.58 14.82 4.13
C TRP A 84 -11.72 14.52 3.15
N THR A 85 -11.40 13.82 2.08
CA THR A 85 -12.38 13.42 1.06
C THR A 85 -12.18 11.99 0.60
N ILE A 86 -13.28 11.31 0.27
CA ILE A 86 -13.26 9.96 -0.29
C ILE A 86 -13.22 10.09 -1.82
N ILE A 87 -12.02 9.93 -2.38
CA ILE A 87 -11.74 10.11 -3.81
C ILE A 87 -12.59 9.16 -4.67
N THR A 88 -12.70 7.92 -4.24
CA THR A 88 -13.50 6.87 -4.92
C THR A 88 -15.01 7.13 -4.88
N ARG A 89 -15.48 8.11 -4.10
CA ARG A 89 -16.89 8.53 -4.00
C ARG A 89 -17.08 9.96 -4.51
N LYS A 90 -16.36 10.34 -5.56
CA LYS A 90 -16.44 11.67 -6.21
C LYS A 90 -16.09 12.82 -5.25
N GLY A 91 -15.15 12.59 -4.33
CA GLY A 91 -14.70 13.60 -3.37
C GLY A 91 -15.70 13.88 -2.25
N TYR A 92 -16.47 12.87 -1.84
CA TYR A 92 -17.41 13.01 -0.72
C TYR A 92 -16.65 13.44 0.55
N PRO A 93 -17.12 14.45 1.31
CA PRO A 93 -16.48 14.89 2.55
C PRO A 93 -16.40 13.76 3.59
N ALA A 94 -15.25 13.62 4.23
CA ALA A 94 -15.00 12.62 5.25
C ALA A 94 -14.56 13.28 6.55
N ASP A 95 -15.05 12.77 7.68
CA ASP A 95 -14.39 12.99 8.97
C ASP A 95 -13.42 11.84 9.21
N ALA A 96 -12.28 11.91 8.53
CA ALA A 96 -11.30 10.83 8.49
C ALA A 96 -10.16 11.01 9.50
N VAL A 97 -10.15 12.08 10.32
CA VAL A 97 -8.96 12.40 11.13
C VAL A 97 -8.67 11.29 12.13
N GLU A 98 -9.66 10.86 12.90
CA GLU A 98 -9.49 9.79 13.87
C GLU A 98 -9.29 8.43 13.20
N GLN A 99 -10.10 8.11 12.18
CA GLN A 99 -9.99 6.85 11.46
C GLN A 99 -8.62 6.69 10.77
N MET A 100 -8.14 7.73 10.09
CA MET A 100 -6.82 7.75 9.46
C MET A 100 -5.70 7.60 10.48
N LYS A 101 -5.78 8.30 11.63
CA LYS A 101 -4.80 8.16 12.70
C LYS A 101 -4.75 6.72 13.21
N ASN A 102 -5.90 6.08 13.43
CA ASN A 102 -5.97 4.70 13.89
C ASN A 102 -5.40 3.72 12.85
N ALA A 103 -5.76 3.91 11.57
CA ALA A 103 -5.23 3.14 10.44
C ALA A 103 -3.71 3.27 10.30
N ALA A 104 -3.19 4.50 10.34
CA ALA A 104 -1.76 4.78 10.26
C ALA A 104 -0.98 4.20 11.45
N ASN A 105 -1.53 4.31 12.66
CA ASN A 105 -0.91 3.76 13.88
C ASN A 105 -0.71 2.25 13.82
N ALA A 106 -1.58 1.51 13.11
CA ALA A 106 -1.45 0.07 12.97
C ALA A 106 -0.13 -0.37 12.29
N LEU A 107 0.56 0.54 11.57
CA LEU A 107 1.78 0.22 10.81
C LEU A 107 3.08 0.83 11.38
N VAL A 108 3.02 1.83 12.26
CA VAL A 108 4.20 2.58 12.75
C VAL A 108 5.19 1.74 13.56
N ASP A 109 4.70 0.80 14.37
CA ASP A 109 5.51 -0.14 15.16
C ASP A 109 5.09 -1.59 14.86
N LEU A 110 4.66 -1.85 13.64
CA LEU A 110 4.30 -3.19 13.21
C LEU A 110 5.55 -4.06 13.14
N LYS A 111 5.75 -4.92 14.13
CA LYS A 111 6.94 -5.75 14.25
C LYS A 111 6.82 -7.02 13.43
N VAL A 112 7.93 -7.39 12.80
CA VAL A 112 8.09 -8.73 12.23
C VAL A 112 8.24 -9.72 13.38
N LEU A 113 7.34 -10.69 13.48
CA LEU A 113 7.40 -11.74 14.48
C LEU A 113 8.16 -12.97 13.97
N ASP A 114 7.98 -13.28 12.70
CA ASP A 114 8.64 -14.38 12.01
C ASP A 114 8.72 -14.10 10.51
N ILE A 115 9.52 -14.88 9.80
CA ILE A 115 9.68 -14.82 8.35
C ILE A 115 9.39 -16.20 7.80
N VAL A 116 8.40 -16.27 6.92
CA VAL A 116 7.96 -17.54 6.35
C VAL A 116 8.99 -18.00 5.32
N PRO A 117 9.60 -19.18 5.47
CA PRO A 117 10.43 -19.77 4.43
C PRO A 117 9.53 -20.23 3.29
N CYS A 118 9.35 -19.35 2.29
CA CYS A 118 8.51 -19.62 1.13
C CYS A 118 9.14 -19.08 -0.14
N THR A 119 8.60 -19.51 -1.27
CA THR A 119 8.91 -19.03 -2.61
C THR A 119 7.75 -18.21 -3.15
N ARG A 120 7.91 -17.65 -4.36
CA ARG A 120 6.81 -16.95 -5.04
C ARG A 120 5.62 -17.86 -5.37
N GLU A 121 5.87 -19.15 -5.53
CA GLU A 121 4.85 -20.15 -5.86
C GLU A 121 3.94 -20.46 -4.66
N ASP A 122 4.31 -20.02 -3.45
CA ASP A 122 3.52 -20.22 -2.22
C ASP A 122 2.72 -18.95 -1.83
N HIS A 123 2.77 -17.89 -2.63
CA HIS A 123 2.16 -16.59 -2.26
C HIS A 123 0.63 -16.63 -2.27
N ASP A 124 0.04 -17.43 -3.15
CA ASP A 124 -1.40 -17.67 -3.24
C ASP A 124 -1.92 -18.45 -2.02
N ASP A 125 -1.21 -19.52 -1.64
CA ASP A 125 -1.50 -20.32 -0.44
C ASP A 125 -1.45 -19.51 0.88
N LEU A 126 -0.77 -18.36 0.87
CA LEU A 126 -0.64 -17.45 2.02
C LEU A 126 -1.53 -16.19 1.89
N GLY A 127 -2.28 -16.05 0.79
CA GLY A 127 -3.13 -14.90 0.54
C GLY A 127 -2.36 -13.59 0.27
N VAL A 128 -1.08 -13.64 -0.10
CA VAL A 128 -0.19 -12.46 -0.24
C VAL A 128 0.16 -12.13 -1.69
N VAL A 129 -0.57 -12.66 -2.67
CA VAL A 129 -0.44 -12.25 -4.06
C VAL A 129 -0.78 -10.76 -4.18
N GLU A 130 0.03 -10.01 -4.93
CA GLU A 130 -0.15 -8.57 -5.03
C GLU A 130 -1.32 -8.24 -5.96
N PRO A 131 -2.27 -7.37 -5.57
CA PRO A 131 -3.44 -7.04 -6.39
C PRO A 131 -3.10 -6.11 -7.56
N LYS A 132 -2.41 -6.63 -8.57
CA LYS A 132 -2.00 -5.93 -9.80
C LYS A 132 -2.75 -6.47 -11.01
N MET A 133 -3.57 -5.62 -11.65
CA MET A 133 -4.46 -6.06 -12.74
C MET A 133 -3.73 -6.67 -13.93
N GLU A 134 -2.50 -6.22 -14.21
CA GLU A 134 -1.67 -6.73 -15.29
C GLU A 134 -1.14 -8.15 -15.05
N ASP A 135 -1.15 -8.60 -13.79
CA ASP A 135 -0.66 -9.90 -13.34
C ASP A 135 -1.80 -10.85 -12.93
N LEU A 136 -3.08 -10.40 -13.03
CA LEU A 136 -4.24 -11.14 -12.52
C LEU A 136 -5.24 -11.53 -13.61
N SER A 137 -5.83 -12.71 -13.45
CA SER A 137 -6.89 -13.31 -14.27
C SER A 137 -8.13 -13.63 -13.44
N VAL A 138 -9.27 -13.85 -14.13
CA VAL A 138 -10.51 -14.27 -13.46
C VAL A 138 -10.29 -15.66 -12.84
N GLY A 139 -10.63 -15.80 -11.55
CA GLY A 139 -10.44 -17.05 -10.82
C GLY A 139 -9.04 -17.25 -10.22
N ASP A 140 -8.17 -16.24 -10.28
CA ASP A 140 -6.97 -16.23 -9.45
C ASP A 140 -7.38 -16.13 -7.97
N GLU A 141 -6.78 -16.97 -7.14
CA GLU A 141 -7.05 -17.06 -5.70
C GLU A 141 -5.86 -16.55 -4.89
N GLY A 142 -6.07 -16.27 -3.60
CA GLY A 142 -4.99 -15.90 -2.69
C GLY A 142 -4.47 -14.48 -2.91
N VAL A 143 -5.30 -13.61 -3.49
CA VAL A 143 -4.96 -12.21 -3.75
C VAL A 143 -5.14 -11.37 -2.50
N GLY A 144 -4.03 -10.84 -1.99
CA GLY A 144 -4.02 -10.06 -0.77
C GLY A 144 -4.63 -8.66 -0.92
N ARG A 145 -4.99 -8.07 0.22
CA ARG A 145 -5.43 -6.69 0.30
C ARG A 145 -4.23 -5.76 0.41
N LEU A 146 -4.03 -4.91 -0.59
CA LEU A 146 -2.95 -3.93 -0.61
C LEU A 146 -3.40 -2.64 0.06
N VAL A 147 -2.70 -2.23 1.11
CA VAL A 147 -2.88 -0.96 1.81
C VAL A 147 -1.65 -0.09 1.56
N THR A 148 -1.85 1.13 1.10
CA THR A 148 -0.77 2.10 0.84
C THR A 148 -1.08 3.43 1.51
N PHE A 149 -0.13 3.91 2.31
CA PHE A 149 -0.17 5.25 2.91
C PHE A 149 0.82 6.18 2.20
N ARG A 150 0.40 7.43 1.99
CA ARG A 150 1.27 8.48 1.44
C ARG A 150 1.27 9.74 2.28
N ASP A 151 2.40 10.43 2.28
CA ASP A 151 2.54 11.76 2.88
C ASP A 151 1.92 12.86 2.01
N ALA A 152 1.93 14.10 2.50
CA ALA A 152 1.44 15.28 1.77
C ALA A 152 2.21 15.57 0.45
N SER A 153 3.44 15.07 0.33
CA SER A 153 4.25 15.14 -0.89
C SER A 153 3.98 13.97 -1.86
N LYS A 154 3.01 13.11 -1.55
CA LYS A 154 2.61 11.91 -2.29
C LYS A 154 3.65 10.78 -2.28
N ASN A 155 4.68 10.86 -1.43
CA ASN A 155 5.63 9.78 -1.24
C ASN A 155 4.96 8.63 -0.49
N ILE A 156 5.28 7.39 -0.86
CA ILE A 156 4.82 6.21 -0.12
C ILE A 156 5.61 6.14 1.19
N VAL A 157 4.90 6.19 2.32
CA VAL A 157 5.51 6.06 3.66
C VAL A 157 5.39 4.64 4.21
N ALA A 158 4.32 3.94 3.84
CA ALA A 158 4.12 2.52 4.13
C ALA A 158 3.27 1.88 3.04
N SER A 159 3.56 0.63 2.68
CA SER A 159 2.71 -0.16 1.80
C SER A 159 2.83 -1.63 2.15
N LEU A 160 1.68 -2.27 2.34
CA LEU A 160 1.58 -3.62 2.90
C LEU A 160 0.52 -4.41 2.15
N ILE A 161 0.86 -5.61 1.71
CA ILE A 161 -0.10 -6.63 1.26
C ILE A 161 -0.47 -7.45 2.50
N ILE A 162 -1.75 -7.45 2.85
CA ILE A 162 -2.30 -8.22 3.97
C ILE A 162 -2.96 -9.46 3.39
N GLY A 163 -2.46 -10.63 3.78
CA GLY A 163 -2.99 -11.92 3.37
C GLY A 163 -3.72 -12.65 4.48
N ASP A 164 -3.60 -13.96 4.47
CA ASP A 164 -4.38 -14.84 5.33
C ASP A 164 -3.92 -14.80 6.79
N ARG A 165 -4.82 -15.23 7.68
CA ARG A 165 -4.47 -15.45 9.09
C ARG A 165 -3.53 -16.65 9.19
N VAL A 166 -2.56 -16.56 10.09
CA VAL A 166 -1.65 -17.66 10.37
C VAL A 166 -2.47 -18.83 10.93
N LYS A 167 -2.22 -20.03 10.40
CA LYS A 167 -2.92 -21.22 10.85
C LYS A 167 -2.74 -21.43 12.35
N ASP A 168 -3.83 -21.73 13.05
CA ASP A 168 -3.89 -21.92 14.50
C ASP A 168 -3.53 -20.66 15.34
N ASN A 169 -3.41 -19.48 14.72
CA ASN A 169 -3.24 -18.20 15.40
C ASN A 169 -4.03 -17.06 14.72
N GLU A 170 -5.24 -16.80 15.22
CA GLU A 170 -6.12 -15.78 14.66
C GLU A 170 -5.60 -14.34 14.86
N GLU A 171 -4.66 -14.10 15.77
CA GLU A 171 -4.10 -12.76 16.03
C GLU A 171 -2.95 -12.39 15.07
N GLN A 172 -2.48 -13.37 14.27
CA GLN A 172 -1.36 -13.19 13.35
C GLN A 172 -1.81 -13.27 11.90
N LEU A 173 -1.15 -12.48 11.06
CA LEU A 173 -1.41 -12.39 9.63
C LEU A 173 -0.11 -12.59 8.85
N TYR A 174 -0.21 -13.23 7.69
CA TYR A 174 0.82 -13.19 6.67
C TYR A 174 0.77 -11.85 5.95
N VAL A 175 1.92 -11.21 5.83
CA VAL A 175 2.03 -9.91 5.14
C VAL A 175 3.25 -9.86 4.25
N ARG A 176 3.18 -9.06 3.19
CA ARG A 176 4.27 -8.88 2.23
C ARG A 176 4.43 -7.42 1.85
N ILE A 177 5.68 -6.99 1.65
CA ILE A 177 5.96 -5.68 1.05
C ILE A 177 5.80 -5.81 -0.47
N PRO A 178 5.01 -4.95 -1.13
CA PRO A 178 4.84 -4.96 -2.58
C PRO A 178 6.16 -5.00 -3.35
N GLY A 179 6.24 -5.87 -4.36
CA GLY A 179 7.45 -6.07 -5.16
C GLY A 179 8.62 -6.76 -4.46
N GLN A 180 8.44 -7.26 -3.23
CA GLN A 180 9.41 -8.11 -2.54
C GLN A 180 8.90 -9.56 -2.46
N ASP A 181 9.82 -10.51 -2.32
CA ASP A 181 9.50 -11.93 -2.19
C ASP A 181 9.26 -12.39 -0.74
N PRO A 182 10.01 -11.91 0.29
CA PRO A 182 9.83 -12.37 1.66
C PRO A 182 8.42 -12.12 2.19
N VAL A 183 7.89 -13.12 2.88
CA VAL A 183 6.62 -13.05 3.60
C VAL A 183 6.89 -13.02 5.10
N TYR A 184 6.24 -12.11 5.79
CA TYR A 184 6.42 -11.86 7.22
C TYR A 184 5.17 -12.29 7.97
N VAL A 185 5.36 -12.75 9.21
CA VAL A 185 4.28 -12.91 10.18
C VAL A 185 4.27 -11.69 11.08
N VAL A 186 3.10 -11.08 11.24
CA VAL A 186 2.91 -9.92 12.13
C VAL A 186 1.67 -10.10 12.98
N ALA A 187 1.64 -9.45 14.15
CA ALA A 187 0.39 -9.23 14.89
C ALA A 187 -0.17 -7.87 14.49
N LEU A 188 -1.23 -7.87 13.67
CA LEU A 188 -1.84 -6.66 13.11
C LEU A 188 -3.33 -6.65 13.41
N ASP A 189 -3.79 -5.60 14.10
CA ASP A 189 -5.20 -5.24 14.10
C ASP A 189 -5.51 -4.48 12.80
N ASP A 190 -6.17 -5.17 11.87
CA ASP A 190 -6.47 -4.66 10.55
C ASP A 190 -7.88 -4.02 10.45
N ALA A 191 -8.64 -3.98 11.55
CA ALA A 191 -9.98 -3.40 11.57
C ALA A 191 -10.04 -1.93 11.14
N PRO A 192 -9.07 -1.06 11.51
CA PRO A 192 -9.02 0.32 11.02
C PRO A 192 -8.74 0.44 9.50
N LEU A 193 -8.22 -0.61 8.87
CA LEU A 193 -7.87 -0.64 7.44
C LEU A 193 -9.09 -1.03 6.57
N THR A 194 -10.21 -0.33 6.81
CA THR A 194 -11.53 -0.63 6.25
C THR A 194 -11.81 0.14 4.95
N THR A 195 -12.60 -0.48 4.07
CA THR A 195 -13.16 0.14 2.85
C THR A 195 -14.64 0.50 3.01
N LYS A 196 -15.24 0.21 4.17
CA LYS A 196 -16.66 0.48 4.43
C LYS A 196 -16.84 1.99 4.54
N PHE A 197 -17.73 2.52 3.71
CA PHE A 197 -17.97 3.96 3.62
C PHE A 197 -18.41 4.57 4.96
N GLN A 198 -19.20 3.86 5.78
CA GLN A 198 -19.68 4.39 7.06
C GLN A 198 -18.54 4.74 8.03
N ASP A 199 -17.45 3.98 8.00
CA ASP A 199 -16.30 4.18 8.91
C ASP A 199 -15.52 5.47 8.58
N TRP A 200 -15.86 6.17 7.48
CA TRP A 200 -15.18 7.36 6.99
C TRP A 200 -16.06 8.62 6.94
N ILE A 201 -17.33 8.51 7.34
CA ILE A 201 -18.27 9.63 7.34
C ILE A 201 -18.79 9.86 8.75
N GLU A 202 -19.16 11.10 9.07
CA GLU A 202 -19.86 11.35 10.33
C GLU A 202 -21.23 10.67 10.32
N ASP A 203 -21.55 9.97 11.42
CA ASP A 203 -22.88 9.39 11.65
C ASP A 203 -23.99 10.46 11.74
N ASP A 204 -23.63 11.71 12.02
CA ASP A 204 -24.54 12.80 12.36
C ASP A 204 -24.90 13.71 11.16
N LEU A 205 -25.28 13.11 10.02
CA LEU A 205 -25.76 13.83 8.82
C LEU A 205 -27.07 14.63 9.03
N LEU A 206 -27.65 14.59 10.24
CA LEU A 206 -28.96 15.17 10.58
C LEU A 206 -28.92 16.28 11.63
N LYS A 207 -27.76 16.86 11.94
CA LYS A 207 -27.72 18.18 12.61
C LYS A 207 -27.99 19.31 11.61
N LEU A 208 -29.02 19.14 10.77
CA LEU A 208 -29.70 20.28 10.17
C LEU A 208 -30.35 21.02 11.34
N SER A 209 -29.76 22.17 11.68
CA SER A 209 -30.29 23.16 12.60
C SER A 209 -31.81 23.10 12.63
N SER A 210 -32.38 22.90 13.82
CA SER A 210 -33.77 23.23 14.12
C SER A 210 -34.01 24.63 13.57
N ILE A 211 -34.54 24.72 12.36
CA ILE A 211 -35.07 25.96 11.83
C ILE A 211 -36.18 26.29 12.81
N ASP A 212 -36.02 27.40 13.55
CA ASP A 212 -37.10 28.02 14.31
C ASP A 212 -38.27 28.26 13.35
N ILE A 213 -39.19 27.30 13.31
CA ILE A 213 -40.52 27.48 12.73
C ILE A 213 -41.40 27.94 13.89
N ASP A 214 -41.17 29.17 14.35
CA ASP A 214 -42.02 29.81 15.35
C ASP A 214 -42.30 31.26 14.94
N GLN A 215 -42.87 31.40 13.73
CA GLN A 215 -43.67 32.56 13.35
C GLN A 215 -44.77 32.13 12.37
N MET A 216 -45.90 31.67 12.91
CA MET A 216 -47.24 31.91 12.35
C MET A 216 -48.27 32.02 13.47
#